data_AF-A0A973L6L6-F1
#
_entry.id   AF-A0A973L6L6-F1
#
_cell.length_a   1.000
_cell.length_b   1.000
_cell.length_c   1.000
_cell.angle_alpha   90.00
_cell.angle_beta   90.00
_cell.angle_gamma   90.00
#
_symmetry.space_group_name_H-M   'P 1'
#
loop_
_entity.id
_entity.type
_entity.pdbx_description
1 polymer ?
#
loop_
_entity_poly.entity_id
_entity_poly.type
_entity_poly.pdbx_seq_one_letter_code
_entity_poly.pdbx_strand_id
1 'polypeptide(L)'
;MIRTDRLLISHRPYAIDLTTITGDQHPRGDKFAFSGTANAVWYRRKDGRTRACLGTLMLWSHYLPAPLDLADPRAILTADLDGRYGGTADGRWDGERYWGAQKPETIEQHLAILRPMLASYPEAPAGYDGWWRF
;
A
#
# COMPACT_ATOMS: atom_id res chain seq x y z
N MET A 1 5.68 16.86 15.01
CA MET A 1 6.70 16.73 13.95
C MET A 1 6.75 15.27 13.52
N ILE A 2 6.17 14.92 12.37
CA ILE A 2 6.46 13.68 11.62
C ILE A 2 6.13 14.00 10.15
N ARG A 3 7.15 14.32 9.37
CA ARG A 3 7.12 14.36 7.89
C ARG A 3 8.54 14.08 7.47
N THR A 4 8.79 12.84 7.06
CA THR A 4 10.04 12.45 6.45
C THR A 4 9.63 11.55 5.30
N ASP A 5 9.68 12.14 4.10
CA ASP A 5 10.09 11.52 2.84
C ASP A 5 9.47 10.17 2.37
N ARG A 6 8.32 9.73 2.88
CA ARG A 6 7.77 8.39 2.56
C ARG A 6 6.25 8.33 2.47
N LEU A 7 5.74 7.45 1.60
CA LEU A 7 4.34 7.04 1.56
C LEU A 7 3.84 6.62 2.95
N LEU A 8 2.82 7.33 3.44
CA LEU A 8 2.32 7.19 4.80
C LEU A 8 0.85 6.78 4.80
N ILE A 9 0.55 5.50 5.03
CA ILE A 9 -0.82 4.96 5.05
C ILE A 9 -1.33 4.85 6.49
N SER A 10 -0.44 4.46 7.39
CA SER A 10 -0.48 4.62 8.85
C SER A 10 0.88 4.12 9.34
N HIS A 11 1.29 4.38 10.58
CA HIS A 11 2.53 3.83 11.16
C HIS A 11 2.55 2.28 11.29
N ARG A 12 1.76 1.56 10.49
CA ARG A 12 1.56 0.11 10.55
C ARG A 12 2.28 -0.56 9.38
N PRO A 13 2.73 -1.82 9.56
CA PRO A 13 3.29 -2.57 8.45
C PRO A 13 2.23 -2.77 7.37
N TYR A 14 2.62 -2.46 6.13
CA TYR A 14 1.86 -2.75 4.93
C TYR A 14 2.78 -3.28 3.84
N ALA A 15 2.22 -4.07 2.93
CA ALA A 15 2.84 -4.59 1.73
C ALA A 15 2.16 -4.00 0.51
N ILE A 16 2.91 -3.75 -0.56
CA ILE A 16 2.38 -3.30 -1.85
C ILE A 16 2.89 -4.25 -2.94
N ASP A 17 2.02 -4.60 -3.88
CA ASP A 17 2.40 -5.27 -5.13
C ASP A 17 2.81 -4.23 -6.16
N LEU A 18 4.11 -4.16 -6.46
CA LEU A 18 4.68 -3.15 -7.36
C LEU A 18 4.15 -3.26 -8.79
N THR A 19 3.71 -4.44 -9.21
CA THR A 19 3.20 -4.67 -10.57
C THR A 19 1.82 -4.08 -10.81
N THR A 20 1.14 -3.68 -9.73
CA THR A 20 -0.23 -3.17 -9.75
C THR A 20 -0.30 -1.65 -9.59
N ILE A 21 0.86 -0.99 -9.50
CA ILE A 21 0.91 0.47 -9.37
C ILE A 21 0.50 1.11 -10.68
N THR A 22 -0.54 1.94 -10.60
CA THR A 22 -1.02 2.74 -11.71
C THR A 22 -1.16 4.19 -11.27
N GLY A 23 -1.15 5.13 -12.20
CA GLY A 23 -1.53 6.50 -11.90
C GLY A 23 -1.22 7.47 -13.03
N ASP A 24 -1.78 8.66 -12.86
CA ASP A 24 -1.62 9.78 -13.76
C ASP A 24 -1.14 11.00 -12.97
N GLN A 25 -0.41 11.88 -13.64
CA GLN A 25 0.00 13.16 -13.09
C GLN A 25 -0.31 14.31 -14.04
N HIS A 26 -0.54 15.49 -13.48
CA HIS A 26 -0.73 16.71 -14.25
C HIS A 26 -0.12 17.93 -13.54
N PRO A 27 0.32 18.96 -14.30
CA PRO A 27 0.78 20.22 -13.73
C PRO A 27 -0.32 20.90 -12.91
N ARG A 28 0.08 21.55 -11.82
CA ARG A 28 -0.79 22.33 -10.93
C ARG A 28 -0.03 23.57 -10.43
N GLY A 29 -0.06 24.65 -11.22
CA GLY A 29 0.73 25.84 -10.94
C GLY A 29 2.23 25.55 -11.06
N ASP A 30 2.99 25.85 -10.01
CA ASP A 30 4.42 25.52 -9.88
C ASP A 30 4.68 24.12 -9.31
N LYS A 31 3.62 23.31 -9.12
CA LYS A 31 3.65 21.96 -8.56
C LYS A 31 3.05 20.94 -9.53
N PHE A 32 3.05 19.69 -9.11
CA PHE A 32 2.39 18.58 -9.80
C PHE A 32 1.40 17.89 -8.86
N ALA A 33 0.30 17.43 -9.44
CA ALA A 33 -0.64 16.55 -8.77
C ALA A 33 -0.52 15.14 -9.36
N PHE A 34 -0.59 14.13 -8.50
CA PHE A 34 -0.59 12.71 -8.86
C PHE A 34 -1.81 12.03 -8.23
N SER A 35 -2.41 11.11 -8.99
CA SER A 35 -3.46 10.22 -8.51
C SER A 35 -3.25 8.84 -9.10
N GLY A 36 -3.22 7.83 -8.24
CA GLY A 36 -2.90 6.47 -8.60
C GLY A 36 -3.46 5.46 -7.63
N THR A 37 -3.20 4.19 -7.93
CA THR A 37 -3.72 3.06 -7.16
C THR A 37 -2.66 1.96 -7.08
N ALA A 38 -2.73 1.12 -6.05
CA ALA A 38 -1.92 -0.09 -5.96
C ALA A 38 -2.61 -1.14 -5.10
N ASN A 39 -2.43 -2.42 -5.43
CA ASN A 39 -2.84 -3.52 -4.56
C ASN A 39 -1.90 -3.62 -3.36
N ALA A 40 -2.49 -3.84 -2.19
CA ALA A 40 -1.77 -3.81 -0.94
C ALA A 40 -2.42 -4.66 0.14
N VAL A 41 -1.63 -4.95 1.16
CA VAL A 41 -2.05 -5.58 2.41
C VAL A 41 -1.61 -4.70 3.57
N TRP A 42 -2.49 -4.39 4.52
CA TRP A 42 -2.14 -3.58 5.68
C TRP A 42 -2.74 -4.12 6.96
N TYR A 43 -1.96 -4.04 8.05
CA TYR A 43 -2.47 -4.49 9.35
C TYR A 43 -3.45 -3.50 9.97
N ARG A 44 -4.45 -4.08 10.64
CA ARG A 44 -5.33 -3.40 11.57
C ARG A 44 -5.43 -4.20 12.85
N ARG A 45 -5.20 -3.55 13.99
CA ARG A 45 -5.60 -4.09 15.28
C ARG A 45 -7.03 -3.72 15.61
N LYS A 46 -7.80 -4.72 16.03
CA LYS A 46 -9.13 -4.56 16.61
C LYS A 46 -9.34 -5.67 17.64
N ASP A 47 -9.75 -5.29 18.85
CA ASP A 47 -10.04 -6.20 19.97
C ASP A 47 -8.84 -7.09 20.33
N GLY A 48 -7.64 -6.51 20.39
CA GLY A 48 -6.38 -7.24 20.68
C GLY A 48 -5.88 -8.15 19.56
N ARG A 49 -6.71 -8.42 18.54
CA ARG A 49 -6.35 -9.28 17.41
C ARG A 49 -5.75 -8.49 16.26
N THR A 50 -4.64 -8.99 15.72
CA THR A 50 -4.08 -8.50 14.47
C THR A 50 -4.89 -9.09 13.32
N ARG A 51 -5.33 -8.21 12.42
CA ARG A 51 -6.08 -8.54 11.21
C ARG A 51 -5.37 -7.86 10.04
N ALA A 52 -5.43 -8.44 8.85
CA ALA A 52 -4.94 -7.79 7.65
C ALA A 52 -6.11 -7.46 6.73
N CYS A 53 -6.13 -6.25 6.19
CA CYS A 53 -7.00 -5.87 5.08
C CYS A 53 -6.20 -5.99 3.79
N LEU A 54 -6.87 -6.45 2.73
CA LEU A 54 -6.31 -6.69 1.41
C LEU A 54 -7.18 -5.98 0.39
N GLY A 55 -6.57 -5.34 -0.58
CA GLY A 55 -7.29 -4.71 -1.68
C GLY A 55 -6.51 -3.54 -2.24
N THR A 56 -7.22 -2.57 -2.82
CA THR A 56 -6.60 -1.43 -3.49
C THR A 56 -6.39 -0.26 -2.53
N LEU A 57 -5.23 0.37 -2.54
CA LEU A 57 -4.94 1.65 -1.88
C LEU A 57 -4.88 2.77 -2.91
N MET A 58 -5.39 3.94 -2.55
CA MET A 58 -5.19 5.17 -3.31
C MET A 58 -3.83 5.75 -2.99
N LEU A 59 -3.17 6.24 -4.03
CA LEU A 59 -1.88 6.92 -3.96
C LEU A 59 -2.09 8.32 -4.51
N TRP A 60 -2.02 9.36 -3.68
CA TRP A 60 -2.30 10.71 -4.17
C TRP A 60 -1.38 11.75 -3.56
N SER A 61 -1.07 12.79 -4.33
CA SER A 61 -0.47 14.01 -3.81
C SER A 61 -0.91 15.20 -4.63
N HIS A 62 -1.10 16.32 -3.94
CA HIS A 62 -1.57 17.56 -4.54
C HIS A 62 -0.46 18.57 -4.80
N TYR A 63 0.73 18.35 -4.26
CA TYR A 63 1.77 19.37 -4.12
C TYR A 63 3.18 18.79 -4.33
N LEU A 64 3.34 17.90 -5.31
CA LEU A 64 4.65 17.36 -5.65
C LEU A 64 5.54 18.50 -6.21
N PRO A 65 6.79 18.62 -5.74
CA PRO A 65 7.71 19.66 -6.19
C PRO A 65 8.25 19.40 -7.61
N ALA A 66 8.20 18.17 -8.08
CA ALA A 66 8.70 17.71 -9.37
C ALA A 66 7.79 16.59 -9.91
N PRO A 67 7.75 16.37 -11.24
CA PRO A 67 7.04 15.22 -11.81
C PRO A 67 7.70 13.90 -11.38
N LEU A 68 6.89 12.86 -11.24
CA LEU A 68 7.36 11.50 -10.96
C LEU A 68 7.76 10.79 -12.25
N ASP A 69 8.70 9.86 -12.14
CA ASP A 69 8.93 8.84 -13.17
C ASP A 69 7.85 7.77 -13.03
N LEU A 70 6.86 7.80 -13.93
CA LEU A 70 5.74 6.86 -13.91
C LEU A 70 6.13 5.46 -14.40
N ALA A 71 7.31 5.28 -14.99
CA ALA A 71 7.80 3.97 -15.42
C ALA A 71 8.50 3.19 -14.29
N ASP A 72 8.91 3.87 -13.21
CA ASP A 72 9.48 3.23 -12.03
C ASP A 72 8.49 3.29 -10.85
N PRO A 73 7.86 2.14 -10.49
CA PRO A 73 6.95 2.10 -9.35
C PRO A 73 7.61 2.53 -8.03
N ARG A 74 8.94 2.39 -7.89
CA ARG A 74 9.66 2.84 -6.69
C ARG A 74 9.74 4.36 -6.63
N ALA A 75 9.94 5.03 -7.75
CA ALA A 75 9.91 6.49 -7.82
C ALA A 75 8.54 7.04 -7.42
N ILE A 76 7.45 6.36 -7.81
CA ILE A 76 6.09 6.72 -7.38
C ILE A 76 5.96 6.58 -5.88
N LEU A 77 6.27 5.39 -5.35
CA LEU A 77 5.99 5.12 -3.95
C LEU A 77 6.90 5.92 -3.00
N THR A 78 8.13 6.25 -3.39
CA THR A 78 9.07 7.03 -2.56
C THR A 78 8.75 8.52 -2.55
N ALA A 79 7.81 8.97 -3.38
CA ALA A 79 7.27 10.30 -3.30
C ALA A 79 6.41 10.47 -2.03
N ASP A 80 6.27 11.71 -1.56
CA ASP A 80 5.43 12.10 -0.42
C ASP A 80 3.94 12.02 -0.81
N LEU A 81 3.50 10.78 -1.04
CA LEU A 81 2.13 10.43 -1.38
C LEU A 81 1.35 10.13 -0.11
N ASP A 82 0.10 10.57 -0.10
CA ASP A 82 -0.87 10.24 0.92
C ASP A 82 -1.64 8.99 0.48
N GLY A 83 -1.62 7.95 1.31
CA GLY A 83 -2.45 6.75 1.12
C GLY A 83 -3.48 6.55 2.22
N ARG A 84 -3.70 7.57 3.07
CA ARG A 84 -4.70 7.53 4.17
C ARG A 84 -6.11 7.71 3.66
N TYR A 85 -6.28 8.50 2.61
CA TYR A 85 -7.56 8.81 2.00
C TYR A 85 -7.81 7.90 0.79
N GLY A 86 -8.31 6.71 1.06
CA GLY A 86 -8.85 5.85 0.02
C GLY A 86 -8.17 4.49 -0.03
N GLY A 87 -9.02 3.48 0.06
CA GLY A 87 -8.67 2.12 -0.27
C GLY A 87 -9.91 1.24 -0.14
N THR A 88 -10.09 0.35 -1.09
CA THR A 88 -11.18 -0.63 -1.06
C THR A 88 -10.63 -1.90 -0.44
N ALA A 89 -11.21 -2.30 0.69
CA ALA A 89 -10.86 -3.59 1.31
C ALA A 89 -11.70 -4.68 0.63
N ASP A 90 -11.09 -5.37 -0.32
CA ASP A 90 -11.67 -6.49 -1.05
C ASP A 90 -11.55 -7.80 -0.28
N GLY A 91 -10.56 -7.89 0.60
CA GLY A 91 -10.26 -9.06 1.39
C GLY A 91 -9.88 -8.72 2.82
N ARG A 92 -10.04 -9.71 3.71
CA ARG A 92 -9.64 -9.61 5.10
C ARG A 92 -9.16 -10.95 5.61
N TRP A 93 -7.99 -10.95 6.22
CA TRP A 93 -7.52 -12.02 7.08
C TRP A 93 -7.80 -11.66 8.55
N ASP A 94 -8.46 -12.54 9.29
CA ASP A 94 -8.93 -12.27 10.65
C ASP A 94 -8.01 -12.77 11.77
N GLY A 95 -6.88 -13.37 11.41
CA GLY A 95 -5.99 -14.09 12.33
C GLY A 95 -5.89 -15.59 12.00
N GLU A 96 -6.87 -16.12 11.29
CA GLU A 96 -6.98 -17.55 10.97
C GLU A 96 -7.47 -17.77 9.54
N ARG A 97 -8.50 -17.03 9.13
CA ARG A 97 -9.25 -17.24 7.90
C ARG A 97 -9.24 -16.01 7.01
N TYR A 98 -9.28 -16.27 5.72
CA TYR A 98 -9.47 -15.26 4.69
C TYR A 98 -10.97 -15.10 4.38
N TRP A 99 -11.43 -13.86 4.25
CA TRP A 99 -12.80 -13.46 3.95
C TRP A 99 -12.82 -12.33 2.92
N GLY A 100 -13.93 -12.14 2.21
CA GLY A 100 -14.14 -11.00 1.29
C GLY A 100 -14.27 -11.45 -0.15
N ALA A 101 -13.20 -11.33 -0.95
CA ALA A 101 -13.21 -11.65 -2.37
C ALA A 101 -13.76 -13.07 -2.62
N GLN A 102 -14.59 -13.18 -3.66
CA GLN A 102 -15.23 -14.44 -4.06
C GLN A 102 -14.60 -15.03 -5.33
N LYS A 103 -13.91 -14.20 -6.12
CA LYS A 103 -13.24 -14.65 -7.35
C LYS A 103 -11.93 -15.36 -6.97
N PRO A 104 -11.73 -16.62 -7.39
CA PRO A 104 -10.52 -17.39 -7.06
C PRO A 104 -9.23 -16.66 -7.38
N GLU A 105 -9.14 -15.99 -8.53
CA GLU A 105 -7.95 -15.30 -9.00
C GLU A 105 -7.59 -14.11 -8.09
N THR A 106 -8.60 -13.38 -7.62
CA THR A 106 -8.41 -12.28 -6.65
C THR A 106 -7.96 -12.83 -5.29
N ILE A 107 -8.52 -13.96 -4.86
CA ILE A 107 -8.09 -14.62 -3.62
C ILE A 107 -6.62 -15.04 -3.73
N GLU A 108 -6.23 -15.65 -4.85
CA GLU A 108 -4.85 -16.09 -5.09
C GLU A 108 -3.87 -14.91 -5.09
N GLN A 109 -4.20 -13.81 -5.77
CA GLN A 109 -3.41 -12.57 -5.74
C GLN A 109 -3.26 -12.03 -4.32
N HIS A 110 -4.36 -11.95 -3.57
CA HIS A 110 -4.34 -11.52 -2.18
C HIS A 110 -3.45 -12.42 -1.30
N LEU A 111 -3.56 -13.74 -1.47
CA LEU A 111 -2.78 -14.70 -0.71
C LEU A 111 -1.30 -14.67 -1.09
N ALA A 112 -0.95 -14.35 -2.34
CA ALA A 112 0.43 -14.19 -2.80
C ALA A 112 1.14 -13.04 -2.08
N ILE A 113 0.44 -11.94 -1.81
CA ILE A 113 0.97 -10.80 -1.04
C ILE A 113 0.93 -11.08 0.47
N LEU A 114 -0.14 -11.73 0.96
CA LEU A 114 -0.36 -11.97 2.38
C LEU A 114 0.59 -13.01 2.98
N ARG A 115 0.83 -14.13 2.29
CA ARG A 115 1.57 -15.27 2.85
C ARG A 115 2.99 -14.90 3.26
N PRO A 116 3.79 -14.21 2.42
CA PRO A 116 5.10 -13.75 2.87
C PRO A 116 4.97 -12.77 4.03
N MET A 117 3.98 -11.86 3.99
CA MET A 117 3.69 -10.90 5.06
C MET A 117 3.44 -11.58 6.42
N LEU A 118 2.72 -12.71 6.42
CA LEU A 118 2.48 -13.50 7.63
C LEU A 118 3.71 -14.28 8.08
N ALA A 119 4.59 -14.69 7.17
CA ALA A 119 5.76 -15.51 7.50
C ALA A 119 6.78 -14.77 8.39
N SER A 120 6.91 -13.45 8.25
CA SER A 120 7.79 -12.65 9.12
C SER A 120 7.08 -12.03 10.32
N TYR A 121 5.74 -12.02 10.35
CA TYR A 121 4.99 -11.32 11.39
C TYR A 121 5.23 -11.91 12.81
N PRO A 122 5.41 -11.09 13.87
CA PRO A 122 5.31 -9.63 13.92
C PRO A 122 6.59 -8.86 13.53
N GLU A 123 7.65 -9.58 13.20
CA GLU A 123 8.94 -8.99 12.85
C GLU A 123 8.91 -8.41 11.43
N ALA A 124 9.63 -7.32 11.22
CA ALA A 124 9.85 -6.79 9.88
C ALA A 124 10.98 -7.60 9.22
N PRO A 125 10.88 -7.93 7.92
CA PRO A 125 11.98 -8.59 7.21
C PRO A 125 13.21 -7.69 7.16
N ALA A 126 14.39 -8.30 7.00
CA ALA A 126 15.63 -7.56 6.84
C ALA A 126 15.54 -6.59 5.65
N GLY A 127 15.94 -5.33 5.86
CA GLY A 127 15.87 -4.28 4.83
C GLY A 127 14.51 -3.58 4.69
N TYR A 128 13.61 -3.74 5.68
CA TYR A 128 12.35 -2.99 5.77
C TYR A 128 12.58 -1.48 5.95
N ASP A 129 12.13 -0.68 4.99
CA ASP A 129 12.29 0.78 4.92
C ASP A 129 10.96 1.55 5.12
N GLY A 130 9.89 0.86 5.53
CA GLY A 130 8.58 1.47 5.76
C GLY A 130 7.41 0.73 5.08
N TRP A 131 7.72 -0.17 4.15
CA TRP A 131 6.78 -1.10 3.50
C TRP A 131 7.43 -2.46 3.23
N TRP A 132 6.61 -3.48 2.96
CA TRP A 132 7.06 -4.77 2.45
C TRP A 132 7.05 -4.74 0.92
N ARG A 133 8.19 -5.12 0.33
CA ARG A 133 8.42 -5.15 -1.12
C ARG A 133 8.31 -6.60 -1.59
N PHE A 134 7.49 -6.85 -2.61
CA PHE A 134 7.40 -8.11 -3.32
C PHE A 134 7.47 -7.86 -4.83
#